data_AF-A0A257WJ32-F1
#
_entry.id   AF-A0A257WJ32-F1
#
_cell.length_a   1.000
_cell.length_b   1.000
_cell.length_c   1.000
_cell.angle_alpha   90.00
_cell.angle_beta   90.00
_cell.angle_gamma   90.00
#
_symmetry.space_group_name_H-M   'P 1'
#
loop_
_entity.id
_entity.type
_entity.pdbx_description
1 polymer ?
#
loop_
_entity_poly.entity_id
_entity_poly.type
_entity_poly.pdbx_seq_one_letter_code
_entity_poly.pdbx_strand_id
1 'polypeptide(L)'
;MLRSHVILAIFRRNFWSYFSGVIGYLFIVAFVLAGSLLAFREEFFTDNLANLDKLNEYFPQLLLFIIPAITMGAWAEEKKQGTDELLFTLPVSDLEVLIGKYLSVVAVYSVVLLFSLSQCLVLKFIGEPDAGLIVATYLGYWLSGCALLGAGMVASFLTNSSTVAFVLAVLLCALPVYVGSLPMPTSISNLLGHDRLFEQLSVPYHFQQFGRGFFPLTSLFYFISFILFTLYVNLVLIGRRHWAGGKQETPMSGQYIARAVSLAIILISTNAVLANIRWQPDLTSEGLYSLTPTTKKMLSDLSDDRPVTVQAFVSRDVPREYVPVRTMLLGMLSQYQASGRGRITVRVVEVDPFSEQAEEARRFGIEARKVQSERGGRVQVDDIFLGCVVNSGSNEVVIPFIDTAIPIEYELTRSVRTVANEKRRQV
;
A
#
# COMPACT_ATOMS: atom_id res chain seq x y z
N MET A 1 -14.03 -9.53 31.68
CA MET A 1 -13.76 -8.11 31.35
C MET A 1 -12.27 -7.94 31.18
N LEU A 2 -11.82 -7.30 30.10
CA LEU A 2 -10.39 -7.00 29.88
C LEU A 2 -9.91 -6.00 30.93
N ARG A 3 -8.86 -6.35 31.69
CA ARG A 3 -8.27 -5.49 32.71
C ARG A 3 -7.18 -4.62 32.09
N SER A 4 -7.50 -3.35 31.85
CA SER A 4 -6.60 -2.36 31.26
C SER A 4 -5.23 -2.28 31.98
N HIS A 5 -5.22 -2.35 33.32
CA HIS A 5 -4.01 -2.29 34.12
C HIS A 5 -3.03 -3.44 33.81
N VAL A 6 -3.53 -4.64 33.49
CA VAL A 6 -2.69 -5.80 33.16
C VAL A 6 -2.08 -5.62 31.77
N ILE A 7 -2.89 -5.19 30.80
CA ILE A 7 -2.43 -4.88 29.44
C ILE A 7 -1.33 -3.80 29.49
N LEU A 8 -1.55 -2.74 30.26
CA LEU A 8 -0.58 -1.65 30.41
C LEU A 8 0.72 -2.11 31.09
N ALA A 9 0.64 -2.99 32.08
CA ALA A 9 1.82 -3.54 32.75
C ALA A 9 2.67 -4.38 31.78
N ILE A 10 2.03 -5.26 31.00
CA ILE A 10 2.69 -6.07 29.96
C ILE A 10 3.28 -5.16 28.88
N PHE A 11 2.50 -4.17 28.43
CA PHE A 11 2.94 -3.18 27.46
C PHE A 11 4.22 -2.47 27.92
N ARG A 12 4.17 -1.86 29.11
CA ARG A 12 5.28 -1.07 29.66
C ARG A 12 6.52 -1.94 29.82
N ARG A 13 6.39 -3.14 30.39
CA ARG A 13 7.51 -4.06 30.59
C ARG A 13 8.20 -4.38 29.26
N ASN A 14 7.44 -4.82 28.25
CA ASN A 14 8.03 -5.22 26.97
C ASN A 14 8.59 -4.02 26.20
N PHE A 15 7.89 -2.87 26.18
CA PHE A 15 8.40 -1.65 25.54
C PHE A 15 9.76 -1.20 26.11
N TRP A 16 9.88 -1.10 27.43
CA TRP A 16 11.14 -0.71 28.07
C TRP A 16 12.24 -1.75 27.87
N SER A 17 11.89 -3.03 27.75
CA SER A 17 12.86 -4.09 27.45
C SER A 17 13.53 -3.95 26.08
N TYR A 18 12.88 -3.31 25.09
CA TYR A 18 13.51 -3.05 23.79
C TYR A 18 14.59 -1.96 23.88
N PHE A 19 14.35 -0.95 24.72
CA PHE A 19 15.23 0.23 24.87
C PHE A 19 16.23 0.11 26.02
N SER A 20 16.14 -0.91 26.87
CA SER A 20 17.15 -1.16 27.89
C SER A 20 18.47 -1.69 27.31
N GLY A 21 18.42 -2.31 26.13
CA GLY A 21 19.57 -2.82 25.41
C GLY A 21 19.96 -1.99 24.19
N VAL A 22 21.14 -2.25 23.64
CA VAL A 22 21.67 -1.58 22.44
C VAL A 22 20.85 -1.91 21.18
N ILE A 23 20.19 -3.06 21.16
CA ILE A 23 19.47 -3.59 20.00
C ILE A 23 18.37 -2.63 19.51
N GLY A 24 17.56 -2.06 20.41
CA GLY A 24 16.50 -1.12 20.04
C GLY A 24 17.03 0.14 19.34
N TYR A 25 18.13 0.70 19.85
CA TYR A 25 18.79 1.86 19.24
C TYR A 25 19.41 1.53 17.88
N LEU A 26 19.99 0.34 17.74
CA LEU A 26 20.56 -0.13 16.47
C LEU A 26 19.49 -0.23 15.38
N PHE A 27 18.27 -0.66 15.71
CA PHE A 27 17.16 -0.68 14.75
C PHE A 27 16.71 0.71 14.31
N ILE A 28 16.66 1.69 15.23
CA ILE A 28 16.36 3.08 14.86
C ILE A 28 17.39 3.59 13.86
N VAL A 29 18.68 3.43 14.17
CA VAL A 29 19.77 3.90 13.30
C VAL A 29 19.72 3.19 11.95
N ALA A 30 19.57 1.86 11.94
CA ALA A 30 19.46 1.09 10.71
C ALA A 30 18.26 1.51 9.84
N PHE A 31 17.09 1.74 10.46
CA PHE A 31 15.89 2.19 9.75
C PHE A 31 16.06 3.58 9.13
N VAL A 32 16.57 4.53 9.91
CA VAL A 32 16.75 5.92 9.44
C VAL A 32 17.80 5.96 8.33
N LEU A 33 18.92 5.25 8.49
CA LEU A 33 19.96 5.15 7.47
C LEU A 33 19.44 4.49 6.20
N ALA A 34 18.84 3.30 6.30
CA ALA A 34 18.30 2.59 5.14
C ALA A 34 17.21 3.43 4.44
N GLY A 35 16.30 4.05 5.20
CA GLY A 35 15.30 4.95 4.65
C GLY A 35 15.92 6.16 3.95
N SER A 36 16.98 6.75 4.51
CA SER A 36 17.66 7.89 3.88
C SER A 36 18.38 7.51 2.58
N LEU A 37 19.01 6.34 2.53
CA LEU A 37 19.68 5.80 1.33
C LEU A 37 18.67 5.44 0.21
N LEU A 38 17.44 5.07 0.59
CA LEU A 38 16.36 4.80 -0.36
C LEU A 38 15.68 6.08 -0.83
N ALA A 39 15.51 7.07 0.05
CA ALA A 39 14.88 8.34 -0.26
C ALA A 39 15.74 9.23 -1.17
N PHE A 40 17.02 9.42 -0.83
CA PHE A 40 17.91 10.39 -1.47
C PHE A 40 18.85 9.75 -2.50
N ARG A 41 18.28 8.93 -3.40
CA ARG A 41 19.00 8.36 -4.55
C ARG A 41 19.18 9.41 -5.66
N GLU A 42 20.02 9.10 -6.65
CA GLU A 42 20.29 9.99 -7.81
C GLU A 42 18.99 10.42 -8.53
N GLU A 43 18.01 9.53 -8.60
CA GLU A 43 16.69 9.79 -9.20
C GLU A 43 15.90 10.88 -8.46
N PHE A 44 16.01 10.98 -7.12
CA PHE A 44 15.36 12.04 -6.35
C PHE A 44 15.86 13.43 -6.79
N PHE A 45 17.18 13.56 -6.99
CA PHE A 45 17.78 14.81 -7.47
C PHE A 45 17.48 15.08 -8.94
N THR A 46 17.26 14.03 -9.73
CA THR A 46 16.87 14.14 -11.14
C THR A 46 15.43 14.61 -11.29
N ASP A 47 14.51 14.06 -10.49
CA ASP A 47 13.09 14.42 -10.49
C ASP A 47 12.86 15.84 -9.94
N ASN A 48 13.72 16.28 -9.03
CA ASN A 48 13.69 17.61 -8.42
C ASN A 48 12.31 17.95 -7.81
N LEU A 49 11.69 16.96 -7.19
CA LEU A 49 10.48 17.12 -6.39
C LEU A 49 10.84 16.92 -4.91
N ALA A 50 10.38 17.83 -4.06
CA ALA A 50 10.58 17.74 -2.61
C ALA A 50 9.55 16.77 -1.98
N ASN A 51 9.57 15.49 -2.38
CA ASN A 51 8.67 14.45 -1.87
C ASN A 51 9.42 13.14 -1.53
N LEU A 52 8.70 12.13 -1.04
CA LEU A 52 9.24 10.83 -0.63
C LEU A 52 8.89 9.70 -1.60
N ASP A 53 8.63 9.99 -2.88
CA ASP A 53 8.14 9.00 -3.85
C ASP A 53 9.11 7.83 -4.04
N LYS A 54 10.42 8.11 -4.08
CA LYS A 54 11.45 7.07 -4.19
C LYS A 54 11.49 6.16 -2.96
N LEU A 55 11.32 6.73 -1.77
CA LEU A 55 11.19 5.93 -0.56
C LEU A 55 9.91 5.08 -0.59
N ASN A 56 8.79 5.65 -1.04
CA ASN A 56 7.50 4.97 -1.14
C ASN A 56 7.57 3.69 -1.99
N GLU A 57 8.33 3.71 -3.10
CA GLU A 57 8.50 2.55 -3.97
C GLU A 57 9.16 1.35 -3.26
N TYR A 58 10.14 1.61 -2.39
CA TYR A 58 10.92 0.58 -1.70
C TYR A 58 10.50 0.36 -0.23
N PHE A 59 9.55 1.15 0.27
CA PHE A 59 9.14 1.10 1.67
C PHE A 59 8.57 -0.27 2.09
N PRO A 60 7.70 -0.95 1.30
CA PRO A 60 7.23 -2.28 1.65
C PRO A 60 8.36 -3.31 1.83
N GLN A 61 9.42 -3.22 1.02
CA GLN A 61 10.60 -4.07 1.07
C GLN A 61 11.47 -3.73 2.29
N LEU A 62 11.57 -2.45 2.65
CA LEU A 62 12.21 -2.03 3.90
C LEU A 62 11.51 -2.65 5.12
N LEU A 63 10.17 -2.69 5.12
CA LEU A 63 9.39 -3.33 6.19
C LEU A 63 9.65 -4.84 6.30
N LEU A 64 9.95 -5.53 5.19
CA LEU A 64 10.30 -6.96 5.23
C LEU A 64 11.55 -7.26 6.04
N PHE A 65 12.42 -6.28 6.29
CA PHE A 65 13.56 -6.45 7.18
C PHE A 65 13.26 -5.97 8.60
N ILE A 66 12.62 -4.79 8.72
CA ILE A 66 12.44 -4.09 9.98
C ILE A 66 11.37 -4.74 10.86
N ILE A 67 10.27 -5.21 10.26
CA ILE A 67 9.18 -5.83 11.00
C ILE A 67 9.62 -7.18 11.62
N PRO A 68 10.28 -8.10 10.87
CA PRO A 68 10.86 -9.30 11.47
C PRO A 68 11.85 -8.99 12.58
N ALA A 69 12.70 -7.98 12.40
CA ALA A 69 13.67 -7.58 13.41
C ALA A 69 13.02 -7.10 14.72
N ILE A 70 11.93 -6.34 14.64
CA ILE A 70 11.17 -5.88 15.82
C ILE A 70 10.41 -7.03 16.47
N THR A 71 9.82 -7.93 15.68
CA THR A 71 8.91 -8.97 16.20
C THR A 71 9.58 -10.29 16.60
N MET A 72 10.82 -10.54 16.19
CA MET A 72 11.49 -11.84 16.38
C MET A 72 11.52 -12.30 17.84
N GLY A 73 11.70 -11.36 18.79
CA GLY A 73 11.75 -11.63 20.23
C GLY A 73 10.40 -11.61 20.94
N ALA A 74 9.29 -11.31 20.25
CA ALA A 74 7.99 -11.11 20.88
C ALA A 74 7.47 -12.35 21.64
N TRP A 75 7.74 -13.54 21.09
CA TRP A 75 7.40 -14.83 21.70
C TRP A 75 8.60 -15.78 21.77
N ALA A 76 9.43 -15.85 20.72
CA ALA A 76 10.54 -16.80 20.63
C ALA A 76 11.56 -16.65 21.77
N GLU A 77 11.82 -15.41 22.22
CA GLU A 77 12.74 -15.13 23.33
C GLU A 77 12.20 -15.66 24.66
N GLU A 78 10.91 -15.47 24.94
CA GLU A 78 10.28 -15.95 26.17
C GLU A 78 10.26 -17.49 26.21
N LYS A 79 9.97 -18.13 25.07
CA LYS A 79 10.04 -19.60 24.91
C LYS A 79 11.46 -20.12 25.10
N LYS A 80 12.45 -19.44 24.52
CA LYS A 80 13.87 -19.80 24.68
C LYS A 80 14.33 -19.72 26.14
N GLN A 81 13.80 -18.76 26.89
CA GLN A 81 14.12 -18.54 28.31
C GLN A 81 13.25 -19.36 29.28
N GLY A 82 12.23 -20.07 28.79
CA GLY A 82 11.26 -20.80 29.63
C GLY A 82 10.38 -19.91 30.51
N THR A 83 10.27 -18.63 30.17
CA THR A 83 9.47 -17.65 30.93
C THR A 83 8.02 -17.60 30.48
N ASP A 84 7.70 -18.25 29.36
CA ASP A 84 6.36 -18.39 28.83
C ASP A 84 5.45 -19.18 29.78
N GLU A 85 5.96 -20.25 30.41
CA GLU A 85 5.23 -21.02 31.42
C GLU A 85 4.80 -20.16 32.63
N LEU A 86 5.69 -19.28 33.10
CA LEU A 86 5.38 -18.35 34.20
C LEU A 86 4.34 -17.31 33.79
N LEU A 87 4.45 -16.75 32.58
CA LEU A 87 3.48 -15.78 32.07
C LEU A 87 2.08 -16.37 31.99
N PHE A 88 2.01 -17.66 31.65
CA PHE A 88 0.77 -18.39 31.41
C PHE A 88 0.15 -19.04 32.63
N THR A 89 0.88 -19.13 33.75
CA THR A 89 0.33 -19.56 35.04
C THR A 89 -0.26 -18.40 35.84
N LEU A 90 0.06 -17.16 35.46
CA LEU A 90 -0.59 -15.97 36.01
C LEU A 90 -2.08 -15.96 35.63
N PRO A 91 -2.97 -15.44 36.52
CA PRO A 91 -4.41 -15.36 36.27
C PRO A 91 -4.72 -14.22 35.29
N VAL A 92 -4.18 -14.31 34.07
CA VAL A 92 -4.24 -13.32 32.98
C VAL A 92 -4.83 -13.98 31.74
N SER A 93 -5.71 -13.28 31.03
CA SER A 93 -6.32 -13.81 29.81
C SER A 93 -5.33 -13.75 28.63
N ASP A 94 -5.36 -14.75 27.75
CA ASP A 94 -4.56 -14.79 26.51
C ASP A 94 -4.72 -13.53 25.65
N LEU A 95 -5.93 -12.97 25.61
CA LEU A 95 -6.21 -11.70 24.92
C LEU A 95 -5.50 -10.50 25.56
N GLU A 96 -5.45 -10.45 26.89
CA GLU A 96 -4.76 -9.37 27.62
C GLU A 96 -3.26 -9.40 27.34
N VAL A 97 -2.66 -10.60 27.33
CA VAL A 97 -1.24 -10.80 27.00
C VAL A 97 -0.95 -10.41 25.55
N LEU A 98 -1.76 -10.90 24.61
CA LEU A 98 -1.59 -10.65 23.19
C LEU A 98 -1.68 -9.16 22.86
N ILE A 99 -2.72 -8.48 23.35
CA ILE A 99 -2.91 -7.03 23.11
C ILE A 99 -1.75 -6.24 23.73
N GLY A 100 -1.32 -6.57 24.95
CA GLY A 100 -0.19 -5.89 25.60
C GLY A 100 1.11 -6.02 24.80
N LYS A 101 1.41 -7.23 24.30
CA LYS A 101 2.60 -7.48 23.45
C LYS A 101 2.48 -6.79 22.09
N TYR A 102 1.33 -6.86 21.44
CA TYR A 102 1.11 -6.20 20.15
C TYR A 102 1.26 -4.68 20.25
N LEU A 103 0.64 -4.05 21.27
CA LEU A 103 0.80 -2.61 21.50
C LEU A 103 2.26 -2.24 21.78
N SER A 104 3.04 -3.12 22.41
CA SER A 104 4.47 -2.89 22.68
C SER A 104 5.26 -2.77 21.38
N VAL A 105 5.09 -3.73 20.47
CA VAL A 105 5.80 -3.72 19.18
C VAL A 105 5.30 -2.59 18.27
N VAL A 106 4.01 -2.23 18.33
CA VAL A 106 3.46 -1.05 17.65
C VAL A 106 4.13 0.22 18.17
N ALA A 107 4.27 0.38 19.49
CA ALA A 107 4.92 1.55 20.05
C ALA A 107 6.42 1.62 19.69
N VAL A 108 7.13 0.50 19.70
CA VAL A 108 8.54 0.43 19.25
C VAL A 108 8.63 0.87 17.78
N TYR A 109 7.78 0.34 16.91
CA TYR A 109 7.73 0.74 15.50
C TYR A 109 7.36 2.22 15.33
N SER A 110 6.40 2.74 16.10
CA SER A 110 6.05 4.16 16.11
C SER A 110 7.22 5.05 16.50
N VAL A 111 8.06 4.65 17.46
CA VAL A 111 9.29 5.39 17.81
C VAL A 111 10.27 5.36 16.65
N VAL A 112 10.50 4.19 16.02
CA VAL A 112 11.37 4.05 14.85
C VAL A 112 10.93 4.97 13.70
N LEU A 113 9.62 5.02 13.43
CA LEU A 113 9.01 5.87 12.42
C LEU A 113 9.03 7.36 12.81
N LEU A 114 8.93 7.69 14.10
CA LEU A 114 9.10 9.05 14.58
C LEU A 114 10.52 9.58 14.28
N PHE A 115 11.55 8.75 14.46
CA PHE A 115 12.92 9.13 14.12
C PHE A 115 13.16 9.26 12.61
N SER A 116 12.39 8.58 11.75
CA SER A 116 12.49 8.78 10.31
C SER A 116 11.97 10.15 9.86
N LEU A 117 11.20 10.87 10.67
CA LEU A 117 10.83 12.28 10.41
C LEU A 117 12.05 13.20 10.24
N SER A 118 13.24 12.76 10.66
CA SER A 118 14.50 13.42 10.29
C SER A 118 14.65 13.64 8.78
N GLN A 119 14.12 12.72 7.94
CA GLN A 119 14.10 12.86 6.49
C GLN A 119 13.21 14.03 6.03
N CYS A 120 12.09 14.27 6.73
CA CYS A 120 11.22 15.41 6.45
C CYS A 120 11.90 16.75 6.79
N LEU A 121 12.74 16.76 7.84
CA LEU A 121 13.55 17.95 8.14
C LEU A 121 14.51 18.23 6.98
N VAL A 122 15.22 17.21 6.49
CA VAL A 122 16.11 17.35 5.32
C VAL A 122 15.34 17.84 4.09
N LEU A 123 14.16 17.28 3.81
CA LEU A 123 13.31 17.73 2.70
C LEU A 123 12.93 19.21 2.83
N LYS A 124 12.57 19.66 4.04
CA LYS A 124 12.23 21.06 4.31
C LYS A 124 13.44 22.00 4.20
N PHE A 125 14.66 21.49 4.42
CA PHE A 125 15.87 22.28 4.21
C PHE A 125 16.23 22.42 2.72
N ILE A 126 15.92 21.41 1.90
CA ILE A 126 16.31 21.38 0.47
C ILE A 126 15.20 21.94 -0.44
N GLY A 127 13.94 21.92 -0.02
CA GLY A 127 12.82 22.43 -0.80
C GLY A 127 11.56 22.69 0.02
N GLU A 128 10.44 22.85 -0.68
CA GLU A 128 9.12 23.12 -0.10
C GLU A 128 8.22 21.88 -0.23
N PRO A 129 8.33 20.90 0.69
CA PRO A 129 7.50 19.72 0.62
C PRO A 129 6.04 20.03 0.99
N ASP A 130 5.09 19.42 0.28
CA ASP A 130 3.68 19.46 0.65
C ASP A 130 3.46 18.73 1.99
N ALA A 131 3.04 19.49 3.01
CA ALA A 131 2.84 18.96 4.36
C ALA A 131 1.71 17.92 4.41
N GLY A 132 0.64 18.14 3.66
CA GLY A 132 -0.48 17.22 3.51
C GLY A 132 -0.08 15.88 2.89
N LEU A 133 0.73 15.92 1.83
CA LEU A 133 1.32 14.73 1.20
C LEU A 133 2.21 13.94 2.19
N ILE A 134 3.07 14.62 2.93
CA ILE A 134 3.93 13.99 3.95
C ILE A 134 3.10 13.31 5.02
N VAL A 135 2.09 14.00 5.57
CA VAL A 135 1.23 13.44 6.62
C VAL A 135 0.50 12.19 6.14
N ALA A 136 -0.09 12.23 4.93
CA ALA A 136 -0.73 11.07 4.33
C ALA A 136 0.26 9.90 4.15
N THR A 137 1.46 10.19 3.64
CA THR A 137 2.52 9.19 3.43
C THR A 137 2.94 8.52 4.73
N TYR A 138 3.20 9.31 5.79
CA TYR A 138 3.60 8.79 7.11
C TYR A 138 2.49 7.99 7.80
N LEU A 139 1.23 8.38 7.58
CA LEU A 139 0.10 7.59 8.04
C LEU A 139 0.04 6.24 7.32
N GLY A 140 0.30 6.23 6.00
CA GLY A 140 0.45 5.02 5.20
C GLY A 140 1.55 4.10 5.75
N TYR A 141 2.74 4.66 6.03
CA TYR A 141 3.86 3.95 6.65
C TYR A 141 3.48 3.32 8.00
N TRP A 142 2.74 4.07 8.83
CA TRP A 142 2.32 3.60 10.14
C TRP A 142 1.33 2.43 10.02
N LEU A 143 0.31 2.58 9.18
CA LEU A 143 -0.71 1.54 8.96
C LEU A 143 -0.13 0.25 8.34
N SER A 144 0.75 0.37 7.34
CA SER A 144 1.38 -0.79 6.70
C SER A 144 2.27 -1.55 7.68
N GLY A 145 3.03 -0.84 8.53
CA GLY A 145 3.84 -1.48 9.56
C GLY A 145 2.99 -2.17 10.63
N CYS A 146 1.94 -1.50 11.14
CA CYS A 146 1.00 -2.09 12.11
C CYS A 146 0.37 -3.39 11.60
N ALA A 147 0.04 -3.45 10.31
CA ALA A 147 -0.47 -4.66 9.65
C ALA A 147 0.57 -5.79 9.68
N LEU A 148 1.79 -5.53 9.21
CA LEU A 148 2.85 -6.55 9.13
C LEU A 148 3.36 -7.01 10.51
N LEU A 149 3.33 -6.16 11.54
CA LEU A 149 3.72 -6.54 12.91
C LEU A 149 2.94 -7.74 13.43
N GLY A 150 1.64 -7.82 13.13
CA GLY A 150 0.81 -8.96 13.52
C GLY A 150 1.30 -10.28 12.88
N ALA A 151 1.66 -10.24 11.60
CA ALA A 151 2.23 -11.39 10.89
C ALA A 151 3.62 -11.79 11.44
N GLY A 152 4.46 -10.80 11.77
CA GLY A 152 5.75 -11.05 12.42
C GLY A 152 5.61 -11.74 13.78
N MET A 153 4.62 -11.34 14.58
CA MET A 153 4.32 -12.02 15.86
C MET A 153 3.87 -13.47 15.67
N VAL A 154 3.07 -13.77 14.63
CA VAL A 154 2.71 -15.16 14.28
C VAL A 154 3.98 -15.99 14.06
N ALA A 155 4.92 -15.47 13.27
CA ALA A 155 6.18 -16.16 12.98
C ALA A 155 7.03 -16.39 14.24
N SER A 156 7.12 -15.40 15.12
CA SER A 156 7.83 -15.52 16.40
C SER A 156 7.22 -16.60 17.30
N PHE A 157 5.90 -16.82 17.24
CA PHE A 157 5.27 -17.88 18.02
C PHE A 157 5.57 -19.29 17.48
N LEU A 158 5.83 -19.46 16.18
CA LEU A 158 6.03 -20.77 15.56
C LEU A 158 7.38 -21.43 15.88
N THR A 159 8.28 -20.73 16.58
CA THR A 159 9.64 -21.19 16.85
C THR A 159 10.14 -20.76 18.22
N ASN A 160 11.17 -21.45 18.71
CA ASN A 160 11.83 -21.19 19.99
C ASN A 160 13.17 -20.46 19.81
N SER A 161 13.50 -20.04 18.59
CA SER A 161 14.75 -19.34 18.26
C SER A 161 14.46 -18.02 17.57
N SER A 162 15.02 -16.92 18.09
CA SER A 162 14.85 -15.57 17.53
C SER A 162 15.36 -15.46 16.08
N THR A 163 16.44 -16.17 15.73
CA THR A 163 16.96 -16.19 14.35
C THR A 163 15.98 -16.87 13.39
N VAL A 164 15.39 -18.01 13.78
CA VAL A 164 14.40 -18.70 12.95
C VAL A 164 13.11 -17.87 12.88
N ALA A 165 12.75 -17.19 13.97
CA ALA A 165 11.58 -16.30 14.02
C ALA A 165 11.72 -15.17 13.02
N PHE A 166 12.91 -14.57 12.93
CA PHE A 166 13.23 -13.55 11.94
C PHE A 166 13.00 -14.06 10.52
N VAL A 167 13.61 -15.19 10.14
CA VAL A 167 13.49 -15.74 8.78
C VAL A 167 12.04 -16.08 8.44
N LEU A 168 11.30 -16.71 9.35
CA LEU A 168 9.88 -17.02 9.16
C LEU A 168 9.04 -15.75 9.03
N ALA A 169 9.33 -14.70 9.81
CA ALA A 169 8.61 -13.43 9.73
C ALA A 169 8.86 -12.74 8.39
N VAL A 170 10.09 -12.78 7.85
CA VAL A 170 10.38 -12.27 6.49
C VAL A 170 9.50 -12.99 5.47
N LEU A 171 9.45 -14.32 5.50
CA LEU A 171 8.65 -15.12 4.56
C LEU A 171 7.15 -14.84 4.70
N LEU A 172 6.62 -14.75 5.92
CA LEU A 172 5.21 -14.47 6.15
C LEU A 172 4.82 -13.05 5.75
N CYS A 173 5.69 -12.06 5.98
CA CYS A 173 5.46 -10.68 5.55
C CYS A 173 5.64 -10.50 4.04
N ALA A 174 6.48 -11.31 3.39
CA ALA A 174 6.69 -11.26 1.95
C ALA A 174 5.43 -11.64 1.17
N LEU A 175 4.58 -12.51 1.71
CA LEU A 175 3.32 -12.91 1.08
C LEU A 175 2.41 -11.70 0.75
N PRO A 176 1.92 -10.90 1.71
CA PRO A 176 1.08 -9.75 1.41
C PRO A 176 1.83 -8.60 0.70
N VAL A 177 3.17 -8.56 0.74
CA VAL A 177 3.95 -7.56 0.01
C VAL A 177 4.02 -7.89 -1.48
N TYR A 178 4.28 -9.15 -1.85
CA TYR A 178 4.47 -9.54 -3.24
C TYR A 178 3.25 -10.17 -3.92
N VAL A 179 2.15 -10.43 -3.18
CA VAL A 179 0.93 -11.07 -3.74
C VAL A 179 0.39 -10.38 -4.99
N GLY A 180 0.47 -9.05 -5.08
CA GLY A 180 0.00 -8.29 -6.25
C GLY A 180 0.93 -8.35 -7.47
N SER A 181 2.19 -8.77 -7.28
CA SER A 181 3.19 -8.87 -8.34
C SER A 181 3.32 -10.28 -8.94
N LEU A 182 2.60 -11.27 -8.39
CA LEU A 182 2.69 -12.65 -8.86
C LEU A 182 1.96 -12.79 -10.20
N PRO A 183 2.63 -13.26 -11.27
CA PRO A 183 2.00 -13.45 -12.58
C PRO A 183 0.93 -14.53 -12.51
N MET A 184 -0.30 -14.20 -12.94
CA MET A 184 -1.44 -15.10 -12.85
C MET A 184 -1.48 -16.11 -14.00
N PRO A 185 -1.76 -17.40 -13.71
CA PRO A 185 -2.16 -18.35 -14.74
C PRO A 185 -3.49 -17.92 -15.39
N THR A 186 -3.50 -17.86 -16.72
CA THR A 186 -4.63 -17.40 -17.55
C THR A 186 -5.97 -18.12 -17.28
N SER A 187 -5.93 -19.34 -16.73
CA SER A 187 -7.13 -20.09 -16.36
C SER A 187 -7.86 -19.54 -15.12
N ILE A 188 -7.14 -18.91 -14.20
CA ILE A 188 -7.70 -18.37 -12.94
C ILE A 188 -8.19 -16.92 -13.15
N SER A 189 -7.49 -16.13 -13.97
CA SER A 189 -7.87 -14.74 -14.29
C SER A 189 -9.22 -14.64 -14.99
N ASN A 190 -9.55 -15.62 -15.85
CA ASN A 190 -10.83 -15.69 -16.55
C ASN A 190 -12.00 -16.14 -15.64
N LEU A 191 -11.73 -16.92 -14.60
CA LEU A 191 -12.76 -17.42 -13.67
C LEU A 191 -13.12 -16.39 -12.58
N LEU A 192 -12.13 -15.65 -12.10
CA LEU A 192 -12.28 -14.70 -10.98
C LEU A 192 -12.51 -13.24 -11.43
N GLY A 193 -12.53 -12.99 -12.74
CA GLY A 193 -12.74 -11.65 -13.30
C GLY A 193 -11.55 -10.73 -13.06
N HIS A 194 -10.50 -10.87 -13.89
CA HIS A 194 -9.36 -9.95 -14.10
C HIS A 194 -8.71 -9.39 -12.83
N ASP A 195 -7.51 -9.89 -12.49
CA ASP A 195 -6.34 -9.34 -11.74
C ASP A 195 -6.51 -8.47 -10.47
N ARG A 196 -7.63 -7.77 -10.31
CA ARG A 196 -7.96 -6.81 -9.25
C ARG A 196 -8.00 -7.41 -7.86
N LEU A 197 -8.41 -8.66 -7.69
CA LEU A 197 -8.49 -9.27 -6.34
C LEU A 197 -7.10 -9.45 -5.72
N PHE A 198 -6.10 -9.86 -6.50
CA PHE A 198 -4.73 -10.06 -5.99
C PHE A 198 -4.02 -8.72 -5.77
N GLU A 199 -4.23 -7.74 -6.65
CA GLU A 199 -3.77 -6.37 -6.44
C GLU A 199 -4.37 -5.78 -5.15
N GLN A 200 -5.67 -5.94 -4.92
CA GLN A 200 -6.37 -5.49 -3.71
C GLN A 200 -5.97 -6.25 -2.44
N LEU A 201 -5.36 -7.43 -2.56
CA LEU A 201 -4.82 -8.14 -1.40
C LEU A 201 -3.40 -7.68 -1.04
N SER A 202 -2.77 -6.87 -1.89
CA SER A 202 -1.38 -6.45 -1.72
C SER A 202 -1.24 -5.19 -0.85
N VAL A 203 -0.28 -5.24 0.08
CA VAL A 203 0.08 -4.08 0.91
C VAL A 203 0.58 -2.90 0.07
N PRO A 204 1.45 -3.08 -0.95
CA PRO A 204 1.94 -1.99 -1.77
C PRO A 204 0.82 -1.24 -2.50
N TYR A 205 -0.19 -1.93 -3.04
CA TYR A 205 -1.32 -1.29 -3.73
C TYR A 205 -2.05 -0.31 -2.82
N HIS A 206 -2.40 -0.74 -1.60
CA HIS A 206 -3.07 0.10 -0.63
C HIS A 206 -2.17 1.23 -0.11
N PHE A 207 -0.88 0.93 0.08
CA PHE A 207 0.12 1.89 0.56
C PHE A 207 0.39 3.01 -0.46
N GLN A 208 0.52 2.71 -1.76
CA GLN A 208 0.80 3.69 -2.81
C GLN A 208 -0.25 4.81 -2.89
N GLN A 209 -1.50 4.54 -2.51
CA GLN A 209 -2.54 5.57 -2.43
C GLN A 209 -2.20 6.66 -1.41
N PHE A 210 -1.69 6.27 -0.24
CA PHE A 210 -1.23 7.21 0.80
C PHE A 210 0.02 7.97 0.36
N GLY A 211 0.93 7.29 -0.34
CA GLY A 211 2.14 7.89 -0.90
C GLY A 211 1.85 9.00 -1.93
N ARG A 212 0.67 8.98 -2.56
CA ARG A 212 0.19 10.05 -3.46
C ARG A 212 -0.62 11.15 -2.76
N GLY A 213 -0.81 11.07 -1.44
CA GLY A 213 -1.56 12.07 -0.69
C GLY A 213 -3.05 11.76 -0.52
N PHE A 214 -3.51 10.57 -0.95
CA PHE A 214 -4.90 10.17 -0.79
C PHE A 214 -5.14 9.40 0.51
N PHE A 215 -6.33 9.55 1.09
CA PHE A 215 -6.76 8.79 2.26
C PHE A 215 -8.00 7.94 1.98
N PRO A 216 -7.88 6.84 1.22
CA PRO A 216 -9.02 5.99 0.89
C PRO A 216 -9.50 5.14 2.08
N LEU A 217 -10.81 5.11 2.32
CA LEU A 217 -11.41 4.23 3.36
C LEU A 217 -11.14 2.76 3.10
N THR A 218 -11.14 2.34 1.83
CA THR A 218 -10.88 0.95 1.43
C THR A 218 -9.53 0.45 1.96
N SER A 219 -8.48 1.27 1.86
CA SER A 219 -7.16 0.89 2.38
C SER A 219 -7.11 0.84 3.91
N LEU A 220 -7.84 1.73 4.59
CA LEU A 220 -7.94 1.70 6.05
C LEU A 220 -8.61 0.39 6.53
N PHE A 221 -9.72 -0.01 5.89
CA PHE A 221 -10.39 -1.27 6.20
C PHE A 221 -9.51 -2.48 5.89
N TYR A 222 -8.75 -2.45 4.80
CA TYR A 222 -7.79 -3.51 4.47
C TYR A 222 -6.76 -3.70 5.58
N PHE A 223 -6.10 -2.62 6.03
CA PHE A 223 -5.09 -2.72 7.09
C PHE A 223 -5.68 -3.18 8.42
N ILE A 224 -6.84 -2.64 8.82
CA ILE A 224 -7.53 -3.07 10.05
C ILE A 224 -7.93 -4.56 9.95
N SER A 225 -8.46 -4.99 8.82
CA SER A 225 -8.83 -6.39 8.59
C SER A 225 -7.62 -7.30 8.72
N PHE A 226 -6.48 -6.92 8.13
CA PHE A 226 -5.25 -7.69 8.22
C PHE A 226 -4.70 -7.78 9.64
N ILE A 227 -4.75 -6.69 10.40
CA ILE A 227 -4.39 -6.66 11.83
C ILE A 227 -5.28 -7.63 12.62
N LEU A 228 -6.60 -7.54 12.46
CA LEU A 228 -7.55 -8.40 13.17
C LEU A 228 -7.35 -9.88 12.81
N PHE A 229 -7.11 -10.18 11.54
CA PHE A 229 -6.83 -11.53 11.07
C PHE A 229 -5.57 -12.11 11.70
N THR A 230 -4.45 -11.39 11.62
CA THR A 230 -3.16 -11.85 12.17
C THR A 230 -3.16 -11.95 13.70
N LEU A 231 -3.87 -11.06 14.39
CA LEU A 231 -4.08 -11.17 15.84
C LEU A 231 -4.97 -12.37 16.20
N TYR A 232 -6.02 -12.65 15.43
CA TYR A 232 -6.83 -13.85 15.62
C TYR A 232 -5.99 -15.13 15.44
N VAL A 233 -5.13 -15.19 14.42
CA VAL A 233 -4.19 -16.31 14.22
C VAL A 233 -3.24 -16.47 15.42
N ASN A 234 -2.68 -15.36 15.93
CA ASN A 234 -1.87 -15.40 17.16
C ASN A 234 -2.66 -15.98 18.35
N LEU A 235 -3.91 -15.53 18.55
CA LEU A 235 -4.77 -16.02 19.63
C LEU A 235 -5.04 -17.53 19.52
N VAL A 236 -5.32 -18.02 18.31
CA VAL A 236 -5.54 -19.45 18.06
C VAL A 236 -4.28 -20.25 18.37
N LEU A 237 -3.10 -19.74 17.99
CA LEU A 237 -1.82 -20.38 18.28
C LEU A 237 -1.53 -20.46 19.79
N ILE A 238 -1.83 -19.40 20.54
CA ILE A 238 -1.75 -19.41 22.01
C ILE A 238 -2.76 -20.42 22.58
N GLY A 239 -4.00 -20.42 22.07
CA GLY A 239 -5.07 -21.31 22.52
C GLY A 239 -4.80 -22.80 22.30
N ARG A 240 -3.94 -23.16 21.34
CA ARG A 240 -3.57 -24.55 20.99
C ARG A 240 -3.05 -25.35 22.20
N ARG A 241 -2.47 -24.68 23.20
CA ARG A 241 -1.97 -25.30 24.44
C ARG A 241 -3.06 -25.95 25.31
N HIS A 242 -4.31 -25.49 25.19
CA HIS A 242 -5.43 -26.04 25.96
C HIS A 242 -6.08 -27.27 25.30
N TRP A 243 -5.61 -27.68 24.11
CA TRP A 243 -6.25 -28.74 23.30
C TRP A 243 -5.73 -30.15 23.61
N ALA A 244 -5.02 -30.36 24.71
CA ALA A 244 -4.56 -31.69 25.12
C ALA A 244 -5.32 -32.13 26.37
N GLY A 245 -6.40 -32.93 26.24
CA GLY A 245 -7.08 -33.39 27.46
C GLY A 245 -8.30 -34.31 27.41
N GLY A 246 -8.72 -34.90 26.28
CA GLY A 246 -9.94 -35.74 26.25
C GLY A 246 -9.87 -36.96 25.32
N LYS A 247 -10.25 -38.14 25.84
CA LYS A 247 -10.35 -39.43 25.09
C LYS A 247 -11.46 -39.48 24.01
N GLN A 248 -12.18 -38.38 23.78
CA GLN A 248 -13.19 -38.22 22.74
C GLN A 248 -13.04 -36.83 22.11
N GLU A 249 -12.01 -36.64 21.29
CA GLU A 249 -11.80 -35.36 20.62
C GLU A 249 -12.07 -35.49 19.12
N THR A 250 -13.16 -34.86 18.67
CA THR A 250 -13.19 -34.30 17.31
C THR A 250 -11.92 -33.46 17.11
N PRO A 251 -11.26 -33.46 15.94
CA PRO A 251 -10.03 -32.71 15.76
C PRO A 251 -10.29 -31.20 15.95
N MET A 252 -10.10 -30.69 17.18
CA MET A 252 -10.34 -29.28 17.53
C MET A 252 -9.49 -28.37 16.64
N SER A 253 -8.29 -28.81 16.26
CA SER A 253 -7.43 -28.14 15.29
C SER A 253 -8.13 -27.85 13.95
N GLY A 254 -8.94 -28.79 13.45
CA GLY A 254 -9.71 -28.62 12.23
C GLY A 254 -10.77 -27.53 12.35
N GLN A 255 -11.44 -27.41 13.51
CA GLN A 255 -12.42 -26.37 13.75
C GLN A 255 -11.80 -24.97 13.80
N TYR A 256 -10.63 -24.82 14.44
CA TYR A 256 -9.94 -23.52 14.48
C TYR A 256 -9.34 -23.14 13.13
N ILE A 257 -8.82 -24.09 12.36
CA ILE A 257 -8.42 -23.85 10.96
C ILE A 257 -9.63 -23.41 10.13
N ALA A 258 -10.76 -24.12 10.24
CA ALA A 258 -11.98 -23.76 9.53
C ALA A 258 -12.48 -22.35 9.92
N ARG A 259 -12.38 -21.97 11.19
CA ARG A 259 -12.70 -20.60 11.66
C ARG A 259 -11.72 -19.55 11.16
N ALA A 260 -10.42 -19.86 11.10
CA ALA A 260 -9.42 -18.94 10.55
C ALA A 260 -9.63 -18.72 9.05
N VAL A 261 -9.92 -19.80 8.31
CA VAL A 261 -10.25 -19.74 6.89
C VAL A 261 -11.56 -18.99 6.65
N SER A 262 -12.60 -19.26 7.45
CA SER A 262 -13.87 -18.54 7.32
C SER A 262 -13.71 -17.05 7.65
N LEU A 263 -12.94 -16.70 8.67
CA LEU A 263 -12.62 -15.31 8.99
C LEU A 263 -11.85 -14.64 7.84
N ALA A 264 -10.86 -15.33 7.27
CA ALA A 264 -10.13 -14.82 6.10
C ALA A 264 -11.08 -14.54 4.94
N ILE A 265 -11.96 -15.50 4.60
CA ILE A 265 -12.96 -15.34 3.53
C ILE A 265 -13.88 -14.15 3.83
N ILE A 266 -14.42 -14.04 5.05
CA ILE A 266 -15.30 -12.94 5.46
C ILE A 266 -14.60 -11.59 5.29
N LEU A 267 -13.35 -11.48 5.75
CA LEU A 267 -12.58 -10.24 5.66
C LEU A 267 -12.25 -9.90 4.21
N ILE A 268 -11.85 -10.86 3.39
CA ILE A 268 -11.58 -10.66 1.97
C ILE A 268 -12.85 -10.22 1.24
N SER A 269 -13.97 -10.91 1.46
CA SER A 269 -15.26 -10.54 0.87
C SER A 269 -15.74 -9.16 1.33
N THR A 270 -15.56 -8.83 2.61
CA THR A 270 -15.92 -7.51 3.14
C THR A 270 -15.07 -6.42 2.49
N ASN A 271 -13.76 -6.64 2.32
CA ASN A 271 -12.90 -5.68 1.61
C ASN A 271 -13.28 -5.56 0.13
N ALA A 272 -13.61 -6.65 -0.55
CA ALA A 272 -14.07 -6.62 -1.94
C ALA A 272 -15.39 -5.84 -2.10
N VAL A 273 -16.33 -5.97 -1.15
CA VAL A 273 -17.57 -5.19 -1.14
C VAL A 273 -17.29 -3.71 -0.84
N LEU A 274 -16.43 -3.42 0.14
CA LEU A 274 -16.03 -2.06 0.50
C LEU A 274 -15.18 -1.38 -0.58
N ALA A 275 -14.54 -2.14 -1.48
CA ALA A 275 -13.83 -1.60 -2.63
C ALA A 275 -14.77 -0.88 -3.63
N ASN A 276 -16.08 -1.19 -3.58
CA ASN A 276 -17.09 -0.45 -4.34
C ASN A 276 -17.39 0.93 -3.73
N ILE A 277 -17.09 1.12 -2.44
CA ILE A 277 -17.22 2.41 -1.75
C ILE A 277 -15.98 3.25 -2.03
N ARG A 278 -16.01 4.01 -3.13
CA ARG A 278 -14.89 4.84 -3.58
C ARG A 278 -14.86 6.22 -2.91
N TRP A 279 -14.66 6.23 -1.60
CA TRP A 279 -14.39 7.46 -0.85
C TRP A 279 -12.89 7.64 -0.65
N GLN A 280 -12.32 8.64 -1.35
CA GLN A 280 -10.90 8.89 -1.43
C GLN A 280 -10.62 10.41 -1.35
N PRO A 281 -10.68 11.01 -0.15
CA PRO A 281 -10.26 12.39 0.06
C PRO A 281 -8.79 12.60 -0.33
N ASP A 282 -8.54 13.76 -0.92
CA ASP A 282 -7.21 14.29 -1.21
C ASP A 282 -6.76 15.12 -0.01
N LEU A 283 -5.63 14.75 0.60
CA LEU A 283 -5.04 15.42 1.75
C LEU A 283 -3.89 16.36 1.35
N THR A 284 -3.56 16.49 0.06
CA THR A 284 -2.56 17.47 -0.39
C THR A 284 -2.97 18.89 -0.02
N SER A 285 -2.00 19.74 0.29
CA SER A 285 -2.25 21.05 0.92
C SER A 285 -3.08 21.98 0.03
N GLU A 286 -2.89 21.90 -1.28
CA GLU A 286 -3.61 22.68 -2.29
C GLU A 286 -4.72 21.89 -3.00
N GLY A 287 -5.01 20.66 -2.56
CA GLY A 287 -5.93 19.77 -3.26
C GLY A 287 -5.50 19.53 -4.71
N LEU A 288 -4.23 19.17 -4.91
CA LEU A 288 -3.57 19.05 -6.22
C LEU A 288 -4.35 18.18 -7.21
N TYR A 289 -5.09 17.18 -6.72
CA TYR A 289 -5.85 16.26 -7.56
C TYR A 289 -7.37 16.46 -7.45
N SER A 290 -7.81 17.46 -6.69
CA SER A 290 -9.23 17.69 -6.41
C SER A 290 -9.98 18.16 -7.65
N LEU A 291 -10.93 17.35 -8.10
CA LEU A 291 -11.76 17.70 -9.26
C LEU A 291 -12.65 18.92 -8.98
N THR A 292 -12.81 19.77 -10.00
CA THR A 292 -13.72 20.91 -9.93
C THR A 292 -15.18 20.45 -9.73
N PRO A 293 -16.04 21.28 -9.10
CA PRO A 293 -17.45 20.95 -8.92
C PRO A 293 -18.18 20.65 -10.24
N THR A 294 -17.78 21.32 -11.31
CA THR A 294 -18.29 21.10 -12.68
C THR A 294 -17.95 19.72 -13.21
N THR A 295 -16.69 19.29 -13.06
CA THR A 295 -16.25 17.95 -13.44
C THR A 295 -16.96 16.89 -12.60
N LYS A 296 -17.06 17.09 -11.28
CA LYS A 296 -17.79 16.16 -10.38
C LYS A 296 -19.25 15.97 -10.78
N LYS A 297 -19.96 17.05 -11.14
CA LYS A 297 -21.35 16.98 -11.65
C LYS A 297 -21.42 16.24 -12.99
N MET A 298 -20.52 16.57 -13.92
CA MET A 298 -20.48 15.89 -15.22
C MET A 298 -20.23 14.38 -15.08
N LEU A 299 -19.32 13.99 -14.17
CA LEU A 299 -19.06 12.60 -13.85
C LEU A 299 -20.26 11.92 -13.16
N SER A 300 -21.02 12.67 -12.35
CA SER A 300 -22.23 12.14 -11.72
C SER A 300 -23.42 11.99 -12.67
N ASP A 301 -23.40 12.67 -13.81
CA ASP A 301 -24.46 12.63 -14.82
C ASP A 301 -24.21 11.56 -15.90
N LEU A 302 -23.10 10.83 -15.83
CA LEU A 302 -22.79 9.72 -16.74
C LEU A 302 -23.81 8.57 -16.55
N SER A 303 -24.32 8.02 -17.65
CA SER A 303 -25.25 6.88 -17.62
C SER A 303 -24.55 5.59 -17.19
N ASP A 304 -25.23 4.76 -16.38
CA ASP A 304 -24.71 3.46 -15.93
C ASP A 304 -24.61 2.43 -17.08
N ASP A 305 -25.40 2.58 -18.13
CA ASP A 305 -25.46 1.65 -19.27
C ASP A 305 -24.22 1.68 -20.18
N ARG A 306 -23.36 2.69 -20.04
CA ARG A 306 -22.16 2.88 -20.88
C ARG A 306 -20.95 3.26 -20.04
N PRO A 307 -20.25 2.28 -19.45
CA PRO A 307 -19.04 2.55 -18.69
C PRO A 307 -17.94 3.07 -19.62
N VAL A 308 -17.27 4.13 -19.17
CA VAL A 308 -16.12 4.74 -19.85
C VAL A 308 -14.84 4.08 -19.31
N THR A 309 -13.98 3.58 -20.19
CA THR A 309 -12.64 3.11 -19.80
C THR A 309 -11.60 4.11 -20.27
N VAL A 310 -10.72 4.52 -19.35
CA VAL A 310 -9.57 5.37 -19.62
C VAL A 310 -8.33 4.50 -19.49
N GLN A 311 -7.63 4.26 -20.60
CA GLN A 311 -6.36 3.54 -20.63
C GLN A 311 -5.23 4.55 -20.78
N ALA A 312 -4.40 4.70 -19.75
CA ALA A 312 -3.27 5.62 -19.75
C ALA A 312 -1.96 4.85 -19.98
N PHE A 313 -1.20 5.25 -20.99
CA PHE A 313 0.10 4.69 -21.33
C PHE A 313 1.18 5.66 -20.86
N VAL A 314 1.85 5.29 -19.78
CA VAL A 314 2.74 6.18 -19.04
C VAL A 314 4.09 5.51 -18.86
N SER A 315 5.17 6.17 -19.29
CA SER A 315 6.52 5.68 -19.03
C SER A 315 6.86 5.70 -17.55
N ARG A 316 7.58 4.66 -17.09
CA ARG A 316 8.02 4.56 -15.69
C ARG A 316 8.93 5.73 -15.33
N ASP A 317 9.94 5.96 -16.17
CA ASP A 317 10.88 7.07 -16.05
C ASP A 317 10.57 8.13 -17.11
N VAL A 318 10.47 9.39 -16.66
CA VAL A 318 10.28 10.54 -17.54
C VAL A 318 11.33 11.61 -17.22
N PRO A 319 11.76 12.43 -18.20
CA PRO A 319 12.62 13.57 -17.96
C PRO A 319 12.06 14.51 -16.89
N ARG A 320 12.95 15.22 -16.20
CA ARG A 320 12.63 16.15 -15.09
C ARG A 320 11.45 17.09 -15.38
N GLU A 321 11.37 17.62 -16.60
CA GLU A 321 10.30 18.54 -17.02
C GLU A 321 8.90 17.88 -17.00
N TYR A 322 8.82 16.57 -17.21
CA TYR A 322 7.58 15.81 -17.31
C TYR A 322 7.20 15.05 -16.04
N VAL A 323 8.07 14.99 -15.03
CA VAL A 323 7.76 14.33 -13.74
C VAL A 323 6.50 14.94 -13.09
N PRO A 324 6.33 16.28 -13.00
CA PRO A 324 5.10 16.87 -12.45
C PRO A 324 3.85 16.51 -13.26
N VAL A 325 3.96 16.47 -14.60
CA VAL A 325 2.84 16.14 -15.50
C VAL A 325 2.40 14.69 -15.29
N ARG A 326 3.35 13.76 -15.22
CA ARG A 326 3.09 12.35 -14.94
C ARG A 326 2.38 12.17 -13.60
N THR A 327 2.90 12.80 -12.54
CA THR A 327 2.32 12.72 -11.19
C THR A 327 0.90 13.30 -11.16
N MET A 328 0.69 14.46 -11.80
CA MET A 328 -0.62 15.10 -11.93
C MET A 328 -1.62 14.22 -12.70
N LEU A 329 -1.20 13.62 -13.81
CA LEU A 329 -2.03 12.72 -14.60
C LEU A 329 -2.49 11.52 -13.79
N LEU A 330 -1.56 10.82 -13.14
CA LEU A 330 -1.88 9.61 -12.35
C LEU A 330 -2.80 9.95 -11.17
N GLY A 331 -2.57 11.08 -10.49
CA GLY A 331 -3.43 11.55 -9.42
C GLY A 331 -4.83 11.93 -9.90
N MET A 332 -4.93 12.66 -11.02
CA MET A 332 -6.22 13.02 -11.63
C MET A 332 -6.99 11.78 -12.06
N LEU A 333 -6.36 10.85 -12.78
CA LEU A 333 -7.01 9.60 -13.18
C LEU A 333 -7.54 8.80 -11.98
N SER A 334 -6.78 8.75 -10.87
CA SER A 334 -7.24 8.15 -9.63
C SER A 334 -8.53 8.83 -9.10
N GLN A 335 -8.60 10.15 -9.17
CA GLN A 335 -9.77 10.92 -8.73
C GLN A 335 -10.98 10.80 -9.66
N TYR A 336 -10.76 10.69 -10.98
CA TYR A 336 -11.83 10.37 -11.95
C TYR A 336 -12.41 8.99 -11.67
N GLN A 337 -11.53 8.00 -11.43
CA GLN A 337 -11.96 6.64 -11.07
C GLN A 337 -12.76 6.63 -9.76
N ALA A 338 -12.31 7.37 -8.75
CA ALA A 338 -12.99 7.47 -7.46
C ALA A 338 -14.37 8.14 -7.60
N SER A 339 -14.43 9.28 -8.29
CA SER A 339 -15.66 10.07 -8.47
C SER A 339 -16.67 9.44 -9.42
N GLY A 340 -16.22 8.66 -10.40
CA GLY A 340 -17.07 7.99 -11.40
C GLY A 340 -17.97 6.88 -10.85
N ARG A 341 -17.75 6.40 -9.60
CA ARG A 341 -18.56 5.36 -8.92
C ARG A 341 -18.83 4.11 -9.77
N GLY A 342 -17.80 3.59 -10.45
CA GLY A 342 -17.90 2.39 -11.29
C GLY A 342 -18.24 2.66 -12.76
N ARG A 343 -18.74 3.85 -13.11
CA ARG A 343 -18.95 4.29 -14.51
C ARG A 343 -17.65 4.65 -15.22
N ILE A 344 -16.60 4.93 -14.46
CA ILE A 344 -15.25 5.15 -14.98
C ILE A 344 -14.33 4.07 -14.45
N THR A 345 -13.69 3.38 -15.38
CA THR A 345 -12.59 2.44 -15.12
C THR A 345 -11.31 3.03 -15.67
N VAL A 346 -10.27 3.13 -14.84
CA VAL A 346 -8.94 3.54 -15.27
C VAL A 346 -8.03 2.32 -15.29
N ARG A 347 -7.29 2.15 -16.39
CA ARG A 347 -6.19 1.19 -16.50
C ARG A 347 -4.93 1.99 -16.79
N VAL A 348 -3.97 1.95 -15.87
CA VAL A 348 -2.65 2.55 -16.10
C VAL A 348 -1.73 1.43 -16.58
N VAL A 349 -1.14 1.62 -17.75
CA VAL A 349 -0.18 0.70 -18.35
C VAL A 349 1.17 1.39 -18.31
N GLU A 350 2.09 0.82 -17.54
CA GLU A 350 3.49 1.25 -17.53
C GLU A 350 4.15 0.81 -18.84
N VAL A 351 4.78 1.75 -19.54
CA VAL A 351 5.35 1.52 -20.88
C VAL A 351 6.85 1.76 -20.90
N ASP A 352 7.59 0.71 -21.21
CA ASP A 352 8.99 0.80 -21.58
C ASP A 352 9.11 0.90 -23.12
N PRO A 353 10.03 1.70 -23.69
CA PRO A 353 10.05 1.99 -25.14
C PRO A 353 10.09 0.79 -26.08
N PHE A 354 10.59 -0.36 -25.60
CA PHE A 354 10.77 -1.60 -26.37
C PHE A 354 9.91 -2.77 -25.86
N SER A 355 8.82 -2.50 -25.15
CA SER A 355 7.94 -3.54 -24.58
C SER A 355 6.69 -3.81 -25.42
N GLU A 356 5.99 -4.91 -25.15
CA GLU A 356 4.69 -5.22 -25.79
C GLU A 356 3.64 -4.11 -25.53
N GLN A 357 3.72 -3.46 -24.37
CA GLN A 357 2.85 -2.34 -24.00
C GLN A 357 3.11 -1.11 -24.88
N ALA A 358 4.34 -0.90 -25.36
CA ALA A 358 4.63 0.17 -26.31
C ALA A 358 4.00 -0.11 -27.68
N GLU A 359 3.98 -1.37 -28.13
CA GLU A 359 3.26 -1.75 -29.34
C GLU A 359 1.74 -1.59 -29.17
N GLU A 360 1.19 -1.92 -27.99
CA GLU A 360 -0.22 -1.65 -27.66
C GLU A 360 -0.54 -0.15 -27.75
N ALA A 361 0.29 0.71 -27.15
CA ALA A 361 0.14 2.17 -27.22
C ALA A 361 0.15 2.68 -28.68
N ARG A 362 1.09 2.20 -29.50
CA ARG A 362 1.20 2.59 -30.92
C ARG A 362 -0.02 2.17 -31.74
N ARG A 363 -0.68 1.04 -31.43
CA ARG A 363 -1.93 0.64 -32.11
C ARG A 363 -3.06 1.64 -31.91
N PHE A 364 -3.08 2.34 -30.77
CA PHE A 364 -4.01 3.42 -30.51
C PHE A 364 -3.53 4.78 -31.05
N GLY A 365 -2.39 4.85 -31.74
CA GLY A 365 -1.82 6.09 -32.24
C GLY A 365 -1.09 6.93 -31.19
N ILE A 366 -0.73 6.34 -30.04
CA ILE A 366 0.14 6.96 -29.03
C ILE A 366 1.58 6.57 -29.37
N GLU A 367 2.30 7.49 -30.01
CA GLU A 367 3.71 7.32 -30.37
C GLU A 367 4.65 7.87 -29.30
N ALA A 368 5.86 7.34 -29.24
CA ALA A 368 6.90 7.86 -28.36
C ALA A 368 7.30 9.27 -28.77
N ARG A 369 7.28 10.21 -27.82
CA ARG A 369 7.80 11.56 -28.04
C ARG A 369 9.27 11.60 -27.65
N LYS A 370 10.11 12.03 -28.59
CA LYS A 370 11.53 12.30 -28.36
C LYS A 370 11.70 13.61 -27.61
N VAL A 371 12.18 13.53 -26.39
CA VAL A 371 12.44 14.69 -25.54
C VAL A 371 13.93 14.74 -25.24
N GLN A 372 14.53 15.91 -25.43
CA GLN A 372 15.91 16.14 -25.00
C GLN A 372 15.92 16.36 -23.49
N SER A 373 16.67 15.54 -22.77
CA SER A 373 16.87 15.64 -21.34
C SER A 373 18.36 15.79 -21.04
N GLU A 374 18.69 16.52 -19.98
CA GLU A 374 20.05 16.56 -19.46
C GLU A 374 20.12 15.71 -18.19
N ARG A 375 20.81 14.56 -18.25
CA ARG A 375 21.07 13.69 -17.10
C ARG A 375 22.57 13.65 -16.82
N GLY A 376 22.97 14.05 -15.62
CA GLY A 376 24.37 14.01 -15.19
C GLY A 376 25.34 14.79 -16.11
N GLY A 377 24.89 15.92 -16.68
CA GLY A 377 25.70 16.75 -17.58
C GLY A 377 25.85 16.22 -19.01
N ARG A 378 25.06 15.20 -19.40
CA ARG A 378 24.96 14.71 -20.78
C ARG A 378 23.57 14.97 -21.32
N VAL A 379 23.51 15.54 -22.52
CA VAL A 379 22.26 15.64 -23.28
C VAL A 379 21.94 14.26 -23.85
N GLN A 380 20.83 13.70 -23.42
CA GLN A 380 20.28 12.44 -23.90
C GLN A 380 18.92 12.71 -24.56
N VAL A 381 18.58 11.91 -25.58
CA VAL A 381 17.24 11.92 -26.16
C VAL A 381 16.50 10.73 -25.56
N ASP A 382 15.49 11.02 -24.75
CA ASP A 382 14.63 10.01 -24.14
C ASP A 382 13.34 9.88 -24.97
N ASP A 383 12.92 8.64 -25.21
CA ASP A 383 11.62 8.30 -25.82
C ASP A 383 10.60 8.09 -24.70
N ILE A 384 9.58 8.95 -24.61
CA ILE A 384 8.57 8.87 -23.56
C ILE A 384 7.14 8.70 -24.07
N PHE A 385 6.34 7.98 -23.28
CA PHE A 385 4.90 7.81 -23.46
C PHE A 385 4.17 8.53 -22.32
N LEU A 386 3.31 9.50 -22.67
CA LEU A 386 2.41 10.19 -21.76
C LEU A 386 1.08 10.44 -22.48
N GLY A 387 0.41 9.36 -22.87
CA GLY A 387 -0.85 9.42 -23.62
C GLY A 387 -1.97 8.69 -22.89
N CYS A 388 -3.20 8.94 -23.30
CA CYS A 388 -4.33 8.14 -22.84
C CYS A 388 -5.40 7.97 -23.91
N VAL A 389 -6.12 6.86 -23.82
CA VAL A 389 -7.25 6.52 -24.68
C VAL A 389 -8.49 6.47 -23.82
N VAL A 390 -9.51 7.21 -24.19
CA VAL A 390 -10.82 7.18 -23.54
C VAL A 390 -11.79 6.48 -24.48
N ASN A 391 -12.35 5.36 -24.04
CA ASN A 391 -13.30 4.58 -24.83
C ASN A 391 -14.63 4.39 -24.07
N SER A 392 -15.71 4.25 -24.82
CA SER A 392 -17.04 3.89 -24.29
C SER A 392 -17.87 3.30 -25.43
N GLY A 393 -18.06 1.97 -25.40
CA GLY A 393 -18.71 1.25 -26.49
C GLY A 393 -17.91 1.34 -27.79
N SER A 394 -18.53 1.89 -28.85
CA SER A 394 -17.90 2.07 -30.16
C SER A 394 -17.16 3.40 -30.34
N ASN A 395 -17.26 4.30 -29.36
CA ASN A 395 -16.61 5.61 -29.43
C ASN A 395 -15.24 5.54 -28.74
N GLU A 396 -14.25 6.16 -29.37
CA GLU A 396 -12.89 6.25 -28.86
C GLU A 396 -12.35 7.66 -29.10
N VAL A 397 -11.68 8.21 -28.10
CA VAL A 397 -10.93 9.47 -28.19
C VAL A 397 -9.53 9.21 -27.67
N VAL A 398 -8.55 9.47 -28.52
CA VAL A 398 -7.12 9.31 -28.20
C VAL A 398 -6.53 10.68 -27.88
N ILE A 399 -5.87 10.78 -26.74
CA ILE A 399 -4.96 11.87 -26.39
C ILE A 399 -3.54 11.35 -26.63
N PRO A 400 -2.92 11.70 -27.78
CA PRO A 400 -1.65 11.11 -28.20
C PRO A 400 -0.50 11.47 -27.26
N PHE A 401 -0.53 12.69 -26.71
CA PHE A 401 0.46 13.14 -25.74
C PHE A 401 -0.13 14.24 -24.86
N ILE A 402 0.07 14.13 -23.55
CA ILE A 402 -0.38 15.09 -22.56
C ILE A 402 0.75 16.08 -22.34
N ASP A 403 0.57 17.28 -22.88
CA ASP A 403 1.53 18.37 -22.76
C ASP A 403 1.27 19.23 -21.52
N THR A 404 2.26 20.02 -21.12
CA THR A 404 2.19 21.00 -20.03
C THR A 404 1.27 22.19 -20.34
N ALA A 405 1.01 22.46 -21.62
CA ALA A 405 0.30 23.65 -22.07
C ALA A 405 -1.21 23.63 -21.76
N ILE A 406 -1.82 22.45 -21.64
CA ILE A 406 -3.28 22.31 -21.44
C ILE A 406 -3.53 21.66 -20.08
N PRO A 407 -4.42 22.22 -19.23
CA PRO A 407 -4.79 21.59 -17.97
C PRO A 407 -5.33 20.17 -18.19
N ILE A 408 -4.75 19.19 -17.48
CA ILE A 408 -5.07 17.77 -17.63
C ILE A 408 -6.56 17.49 -17.36
N GLU A 409 -7.16 18.13 -16.36
CA GLU A 409 -8.59 17.98 -16.05
C GLU A 409 -9.48 18.42 -17.23
N TYR A 410 -9.09 19.46 -17.96
CA TYR A 410 -9.85 19.92 -19.12
C TYR A 410 -9.83 18.89 -20.26
N GLU A 411 -8.64 18.40 -20.61
CA GLU A 411 -8.44 17.37 -21.65
C GLU A 411 -9.20 16.08 -21.32
N LEU A 412 -9.08 15.60 -20.07
CA LEU A 412 -9.77 14.40 -19.61
C LEU A 412 -11.29 14.58 -19.60
N THR A 413 -11.79 15.70 -19.04
CA THR A 413 -13.24 15.97 -19.01
C THR A 413 -13.83 16.08 -20.41
N ARG A 414 -13.14 16.78 -21.32
CA ARG A 414 -13.56 16.93 -22.72
C ARG A 414 -13.62 15.58 -23.41
N SER A 415 -12.59 14.76 -23.24
CA SER A 415 -12.51 13.43 -23.85
C SER A 415 -13.63 12.55 -23.33
N VAL A 416 -13.76 12.37 -22.01
CA VAL A 416 -14.85 11.60 -21.37
C VAL A 416 -16.23 12.09 -21.83
N ARG A 417 -16.43 13.41 -21.90
CA ARG A 417 -17.71 13.98 -22.36
C ARG A 417 -18.03 13.64 -23.80
N THR A 418 -17.01 13.62 -24.66
CA THR A 418 -17.15 13.31 -26.08
C THR A 418 -17.52 11.86 -26.29
N VAL A 419 -16.91 10.94 -25.53
CA VAL A 419 -17.19 9.50 -25.66
C VAL A 419 -18.54 9.12 -25.04
N ALA A 420 -18.93 9.82 -23.96
CA ALA A 420 -20.19 9.60 -23.26
C ALA A 420 -21.42 10.22 -23.96
N ASN A 421 -21.27 11.40 -24.59
CA ASN A 421 -22.37 12.04 -25.30
C ASN A 421 -22.42 11.61 -26.77
N GLU A 422 -23.20 10.57 -27.05
CA GLU A 422 -23.49 10.09 -28.41
C GLU A 422 -24.25 11.12 -29.28
N LYS A 423 -24.74 12.22 -28.72
CA LYS A 423 -25.36 13.30 -29.51
C LYS A 423 -24.31 14.23 -30.13
N ARG A 424 -23.38 13.69 -30.92
CA ARG A 424 -22.85 14.46 -32.05
C ARG A 424 -24.05 14.70 -32.97
N ARG A 425 -24.58 15.93 -32.98
CA ARG A 425 -25.41 16.39 -34.09
C ARG A 425 -24.59 16.15 -35.35
N GLN A 426 -24.96 15.14 -36.12
CA GLN A 426 -24.58 15.04 -37.52
C GLN A 426 -25.10 16.34 -38.15
N VAL A 427 -24.16 17.18 -38.59
CA VAL A 427 -24.44 18.33 -39.46
C VAL A 427 -24.49 17.81 -40.88
#